data_AF-A0A382DQ04-F1
#
_entry.id   AF-A0A382DQ04-F1
#
_cell.length_a   1.000
_cell.length_b   1.000
_cell.length_c   1.000
_cell.angle_alpha   90.00
_cell.angle_beta   90.00
_cell.angle_gamma   90.00
#
_symmetry.space_group_name_H-M   'P 1'
#
loop_
_entity.id
_entity.type
_entity.pdbx_description
1 polymer ?
#
loop_
_entity_poly.entity_id
_entity_poly.type
_entity_poly.pdbx_seq_one_letter_code
_entity_poly.pdbx_strand_id
1 'polypeptide(L)' 'MIEFQKVTYAHKKGDGINNINFKIEEGEFSFLIGPTGSGKTTLMRLIYFDLFPD' A
#
# COMPACT_ATOMS: atom_id res chain seq x y z
N MET A 1 3.60 12.55 -7.84
CA MET A 1 2.34 11.77 -7.92
C MET A 1 2.64 10.31 -7.61
N ILE A 2 1.85 9.68 -6.73
CA ILE A 2 1.89 8.24 -6.44
C ILE A 2 0.53 7.67 -6.85
N GLU A 3 0.51 6.56 -7.58
CA GLU A 3 -0.74 5.93 -8.02
C GLU A 3 -0.66 4.42 -7.88
N PHE A 4 -1.70 3.84 -7.26
CA PHE A 4 -1.91 2.40 -7.13
C PHE A 4 -3.16 2.04 -7.92
N GLN A 5 -3.05 1.08 -8.83
CA GLN A 5 -4.15 0.55 -9.64
C GLN A 5 -4.26 -0.96 -9.42
N LYS A 6 -5.31 -1.39 -8.73
CA LYS A 6 -5.60 -2.79 -8.39
C LYS A 6 -4.40 -3.54 -7.80
N VAL A 7 -3.65 -2.87 -6.95
CA VAL A 7 -2.42 -3.42 -6.37
C VAL A 7 -2.75 -4.45 -5.29
N THR A 8 -2.19 -5.64 -5.43
CA THR A 8 -2.25 -6.73 -4.46
C THR A 8 -0.84 -7.14 -4.09
N TYR A 9 -0.64 -7.52 -2.84
CA TYR A 9 0.58 -8.13 -2.35
C TYR A 9 0.25 -9.02 -1.15
N ALA A 10 0.74 -10.26 -1.16
CA ALA A 10 0.61 -11.21 -0.06
C ALA A 10 1.99 -11.62 0.49
N HIS A 11 2.16 -11.51 1.81
CA HIS A 11 3.29 -12.16 2.49
C HIS A 11 3.13 -13.68 2.49
N LYS A 12 4.22 -14.40 2.77
CA LYS A 12 4.21 -15.88 2.85
C LYS A 12 3.16 -16.47 3.81
N LYS A 13 2.70 -15.70 4.80
CA LYS A 13 1.67 -16.09 5.76
C LYS A 13 0.23 -15.85 5.27
N GLY A 14 0.05 -15.27 4.08
CA GLY A 14 -1.24 -14.98 3.47
C GLY A 14 -1.85 -13.63 3.87
N ASP A 15 -1.19 -12.86 4.74
CA ASP A 15 -1.58 -11.49 5.10
C ASP A 15 -0.96 -10.47 4.13
N GLY A 16 -1.61 -9.32 3.96
CA GLY A 16 -1.17 -8.33 2.98
C GLY A 16 -2.22 -7.28 2.63
N ILE A 17 -2.10 -6.72 1.43
CA ILE A 17 -3.09 -5.80 0.87
C ILE A 17 -3.70 -6.43 -0.39
N ASN A 18 -4.97 -6.14 -0.64
CA ASN A 18 -5.70 -6.75 -1.75
C ASN A 18 -6.46 -5.68 -2.53
N ASN A 19 -6.19 -5.62 -3.85
CA ASN A 19 -6.89 -4.77 -4.80
C ASN A 19 -7.01 -3.30 -4.34
N ILE A 20 -5.90 -2.73 -3.89
CA ILE A 20 -5.83 -1.34 -3.43
C ILE A 20 -5.77 -0.40 -4.65
N ASN A 21 -6.60 0.64 -4.60
CA ASN A 21 -6.71 1.67 -5.63
C ASN A 21 -6.71 3.05 -4.95
N PHE A 22 -5.70 3.87 -5.24
CA PHE A 22 -5.66 5.27 -4.80
C PHE A 22 -4.67 6.08 -5.64
N LYS A 23 -4.80 7.39 -5.55
CA LYS A 23 -3.90 8.37 -6.15
C LYS A 23 -3.56 9.42 -5.10
N ILE A 24 -2.28 9.78 -4.99
CA ILE A 24 -1.78 10.90 -4.18
C ILE A 24 -1.13 11.89 -5.14
N GLU A 25 -1.68 13.10 -5.19
CA GLU A 25 -1.17 14.16 -6.06
C GLU A 25 0.11 14.78 -5.51
N GLU A 26 0.83 15.53 -6.35
CA GLU A 26 1.99 16.29 -5.89
C GLU A 26 1.56 17.40 -4.93
N GLY A 27 2.23 17.48 -3.77
CA GLY A 27 1.91 18.43 -2.71
C GLY A 27 0.72 18.03 -1.83
N GLU A 28 0.07 16.89 -2.09
CA GLU A 28 -1.01 16.39 -1.25
C GLU A 28 -0.50 15.91 0.11
N PHE A 29 -1.22 16.25 1.18
CA PHE A 29 -0.94 15.78 2.53
C PHE A 29 -2.01 14.79 2.99
N SER A 30 -1.70 13.50 2.89
CA SER A 30 -2.63 12.41 3.15
C SER A 30 -2.24 11.62 4.42
N PHE A 31 -3.22 11.02 5.09
CA PHE A 31 -3.01 10.19 6.28
C PHE A 31 -3.31 8.71 6.00
N LEU A 32 -2.41 7.82 6.40
CA LEU A 32 -2.63 6.37 6.36
C LEU A 32 -3.00 5.86 7.76
N ILE A 33 -4.28 5.56 7.96
CA ILE A 33 -4.83 5.14 9.27
C ILE A 33 -5.42 3.72 9.20
N GLY A 34 -5.55 3.07 10.36
CA GLY A 34 -6.16 1.73 10.48
C GLY A 34 -5.62 0.93 11.67
N PRO A 35 -6.27 -0.18 12.05
CA PRO A 35 -5.86 -1.02 13.18
C PRO A 35 -4.51 -1.71 12.96
N THR A 36 -3.88 -2.20 14.03
CA THR A 36 -2.64 -3.01 13.91
C THR A 36 -2.90 -4.23 13.02
N GLY A 37 -1.95 -4.53 12.12
CA GLY A 37 -2.08 -5.65 11.16
C GLY A 37 -2.86 -5.33 9.89
N SER A 38 -3.43 -4.13 9.73
CA SER A 38 -4.22 -3.76 8.53
C SER A 38 -3.43 -3.55 7.23
N GLY A 39 -2.14 -3.89 7.19
CA GLY A 39 -1.31 -3.73 5.98
C GLY A 39 -0.66 -2.34 5.77
N LYS A 40 -0.72 -1.42 6.74
CA LYS A 40 -0.13 -0.07 6.59
C LYS A 40 1.37 -0.09 6.25
N THR A 41 2.15 -0.88 6.99
CA THR A 41 3.59 -1.04 6.74
C THR A 41 3.84 -1.70 5.38
N THR A 42 3.03 -2.68 4.99
CA THR A 42 3.08 -3.30 3.65
C THR A 42 2.85 -2.25 2.56
N LEU A 43 1.82 -1.40 2.72
CA LEU A 43 1.52 -0.34 1.77
C LEU A 43 2.67 0.67 1.65
N MET A 44 3.21 1.12 2.78
CA MET A 44 4.37 2.02 2.79
C MET A 44 5.57 1.41 2.05
N ARG A 45 5.89 0.13 2.32
CA ARG A 45 6.98 -0.60 1.64
C ARG A 45 6.80 -0.68 0.12
N LEU A 46 5.57 -0.80 -0.35
CA LEU A 46 5.26 -0.75 -1.79
C LEU A 46 5.46 0.66 -2.35
N ILE A 47 5.10 1.72 -1.60
CA ILE A 47 5.27 3.12 -2.02
C ILE A 47 6.76 3.47 -2.21
N TYR A 48 7.64 3.04 -1.30
CA TYR A 48 9.09 3.30 -1.41
C TYR A 48 9.88 2.17 -2.06
N PHE A 49 9.21 1.26 -2.79
CA PHE A 49 9.81 0.18 -3.60
C PHE A 49 10.72 -0.81 -2.86
N ASP A 50 10.49 -1.03 -1.56
CA ASP A 50 11.12 -2.14 -0.82
C ASP A 50 10.37 -3.46 -1.01
N LEU A 51 9.11 -3.39 -1.43
CA LEU A 51 8.34 -4.52 -1.93
C LEU A 51 7.84 -4.20 -3.34
N PHE A 52 7.56 -5.25 -4.11
CA PHE A 52 6.89 -5.16 -5.41
C PHE A 52 5.55 -5.89 -5.34
N PRO A 53 4.52 -5.39 -6.05
CA PRO A 53 3.22 -6.05 -6.11
C PRO A 53 3.32 -7.44 -6.75
N ASP A 54 2.36 -8.29 -6.43
CA ASP A 54 2.22 -9.65 -7.01
C ASP A 54 1.72 -9.61 -8.47
#